data_AF-A0A3N5P117-F1
#
_entry.id   AF-A0A3N5P117-F1
#
_cell.length_a   1.000
_cell.length_b   1.000
_cell.length_c   1.000
_cell.angle_alpha   90.00
_cell.angle_beta   90.00
_cell.angle_gamma   90.00
#
_symmetry.space_group_name_H-M   'P 1'
#
loop_
_entity.id
_entity.type
_entity.pdbx_description
1 polymer ?
#
loop_
_entity_poly.entity_id
_entity_poly.type
_entity_poly.pdbx_seq_one_letter_code
_entity_poly.pdbx_strand_id
1 'polypeptide(L)' 'EGKFVEITWDQAIKYVASSLAHYKGDEIAAISSARCTNEENYLFQKFTRTVLKTNNIDHCARL' A
#
# COMPACT_ATOMS: atom_id res chain seq x y z
N GLU A 1 11.55 -16.83 12.72
CA GLU A 1 12.93 -16.34 12.94
C GLU A 1 13.23 -14.95 12.35
N GLY A 2 12.24 -14.06 12.13
CA GLY A 2 12.51 -12.68 11.69
C GLY A 2 13.29 -12.51 10.38
N LYS A 3 13.50 -13.58 9.60
CA LYS A 3 14.23 -13.60 8.34
C LYS A 3 13.24 -13.57 7.17
N PHE A 4 13.62 -12.89 6.10
CA PHE A 4 12.90 -12.99 4.83
C PHE A 4 13.07 -14.37 4.21
N VAL A 5 12.04 -14.83 3.52
CA VAL A 5 12.00 -16.09 2.79
C VAL A 5 11.41 -15.87 1.40
N GLU A 6 11.89 -16.62 0.42
CA GLU A 6 11.36 -16.56 -0.94
C GLU A 6 10.00 -17.26 -1.02
N ILE A 7 9.05 -16.61 -1.70
CA ILE A 7 7.68 -17.10 -1.92
C ILE A 7 7.21 -16.70 -3.32
N THR A 8 6.15 -17.33 -3.82
CA THR A 8 5.55 -16.92 -5.09
C THR A 8 4.76 -15.62 -4.94
N TRP A 9 4.55 -14.92 -6.06
CA TRP A 9 3.72 -13.72 -6.09
C TRP A 9 2.29 -13.95 -5.58
N ASP A 10 1.67 -15.08 -5.96
CA ASP A 10 0.32 -15.42 -5.50
C ASP A 10 0.24 -15.56 -3.98
N GLN A 11 1.27 -16.16 -3.37
CA GLN A 11 1.37 -16.28 -1.92
C GLN A 11 1.55 -14.91 -1.28
N ALA A 12 2.45 -14.08 -1.81
CA ALA A 12 2.74 -12.75 -1.29
C ALA A 12 1.49 -11.86 -1.30
N ILE A 13 0.80 -11.78 -2.43
CA ILE A 13 -0.40 -10.96 -2.60
C ILE A 13 -1.51 -11.43 -1.67
N LYS A 14 -1.77 -12.74 -1.60
CA LYS A 14 -2.81 -13.29 -0.71
C LYS A 14 -2.50 -13.04 0.76
N TYR A 15 -1.24 -13.18 1.15
CA TYR A 15 -0.80 -12.91 2.52
C TYR A 15 -0.98 -11.43 2.90
N VAL A 16 -0.53 -10.51 2.05
CA VAL A 16 -0.66 -9.06 2.29
C VAL A 16 -2.14 -8.64 2.31
N ALA A 17 -2.93 -9.10 1.34
CA ALA A 17 -4.35 -8.76 1.26
C ALA A 17 -5.14 -9.26 2.49
N SER A 18 -4.92 -10.50 2.91
CA SER A 18 -5.57 -11.05 4.11
C SER A 18 -5.14 -10.32 5.37
N SER A 19 -3.86 -9.92 5.49
CA SER A 19 -3.38 -9.13 6.62
C SER A 19 -4.01 -7.73 6.65
N LEU A 20 -3.99 -7.01 5.51
CA LEU A 20 -4.54 -5.66 5.39
C LEU A 20 -6.05 -5.61 5.64
N ALA A 21 -6.80 -6.66 5.30
CA ALA A 21 -8.25 -6.72 5.48
C ALA A 21 -8.70 -6.59 6.95
N HIS A 22 -7.79 -6.80 7.92
CA HIS A 22 -8.08 -6.64 9.35
C HIS A 22 -8.04 -5.18 9.83
N TYR A 23 -7.45 -4.26 9.04
CA TYR A 23 -7.31 -2.85 9.38
C TYR A 23 -8.26 -2.00 8.55
N LYS A 24 -8.71 -0.85 9.09
CA LYS A 24 -9.66 0.04 8.39
C LYS A 24 -9.34 1.51 8.62
N GLY A 25 -9.63 2.32 7.61
CA GLY A 25 -9.60 3.78 7.73
C GLY A 25 -8.25 4.29 8.22
N ASP A 26 -8.26 4.95 9.37
CA ASP A 26 -7.08 5.66 9.91
C ASP A 26 -5.96 4.74 10.42
N GLU A 27 -6.22 3.43 10.54
CA GLU A 27 -5.19 2.42 10.87
C GLU A 27 -4.23 2.13 9.70
N ILE A 28 -4.54 2.64 8.50
CA ILE A 28 -3.77 2.40 7.29
C ILE A 28 -3.22 3.73 6.78
N ALA A 29 -1.95 3.72 6.39
CA ALA A 29 -1.31 4.81 5.65
C ALA A 29 -0.62 4.25 4.40
N ALA A 30 -0.63 5.05 3.33
CA ALA A 30 -0.02 4.73 2.05
C ALA A 30 1.10 5.73 1.76
N ILE A 31 2.32 5.25 1.51
CA ILE A 31 3.48 6.11 1.22
C ILE A 31 3.99 5.78 -0.19
N SER A 32 3.89 6.74 -1.11
CA SER A 32 4.37 6.62 -2.49
C SER A 32 5.78 7.20 -2.68
N SER A 33 6.36 6.93 -3.85
CA SER A 33 7.71 7.37 -4.22
C SER A 33 7.68 8.54 -5.20
N ALA A 34 8.61 9.48 -5.02
CA ALA A 34 8.89 10.54 -5.99
C ALA A 34 9.47 10.02 -7.32
N ARG A 35 9.88 8.74 -7.36
CA ARG A 35 10.38 8.06 -8.56
C ARG A 35 9.29 7.30 -9.33
N CYS A 36 8.09 7.19 -8.79
CA CYS A 36 6.95 6.61 -9.51
C CYS A 36 6.43 7.58 -10.58
N THR A 37 5.80 7.06 -11.62
CA THR A 37 5.15 7.90 -12.64
C THR A 37 3.92 8.61 -12.06
N ASN A 38 3.40 9.60 -12.79
CA ASN A 38 2.17 10.28 -12.40
C ASN A 38 0.97 9.31 -12.38
N GLU A 39 0.92 8.36 -13.31
CA GLU A 39 -0.11 7.34 -13.42
C GLU A 39 -0.06 6.38 -12.23
N GLU A 40 1.13 5.93 -11.83
CA GLU A 40 1.31 5.06 -10.66
C GLU A 40 0.87 5.76 -9.38
N ASN A 41 1.27 7.03 -9.20
CA ASN A 41 0.84 7.84 -8.06
C ASN A 41 -0.68 8.08 -8.06
N TYR A 42 -1.28 8.35 -9.22
CA TYR A 42 -2.72 8.50 -9.36
C TYR A 42 -3.46 7.20 -9.01
N LEU A 43 -3.00 6.06 -9.51
CA LEU A 43 -3.58 4.75 -9.21
C LEU A 43 -3.48 4.43 -7.72
N PHE A 44 -2.32 4.66 -7.10
CA PHE A 44 -2.10 4.39 -5.69
C PHE A 44 -2.97 5.27 -4.79
N GLN A 45 -3.13 6.55 -5.15
CA GLN A 45 -4.06 7.46 -4.50
C GLN A 45 -5.50 7.01 -4.63
N LYS A 46 -5.92 6.61 -5.83
CA LYS A 46 -7.27 6.11 -6.07
C LYS A 46 -7.52 4.86 -5.23
N PHE A 47 -6.61 3.89 -5.25
CA PHE A 47 -6.71 2.66 -4.46
C PHE A 47 -6.84 2.96 -2.95
N THR A 48 -5.98 3.83 -2.42
CA THR A 48 -6.00 4.18 -1.00
C THR A 48 -7.34 4.79 -0.58
N ARG A 49 -7.87 5.73 -1.37
CA ARG A 49 -9.13 6.40 -1.04
C ARG A 49 -10.35 5.54 -1.29
N THR A 50 -10.38 4.77 -2.38
CA THR A 50 -11.59 4.05 -2.80
C THR A 50 -11.68 2.64 -2.24
N VAL A 51 -10.55 1.95 -2.08
CA VAL A 51 -10.49 0.56 -1.60
C VAL A 51 -10.17 0.52 -0.12
N LEU A 52 -9.08 1.17 0.30
CA LEU A 52 -8.66 1.19 1.71
C LEU A 52 -9.47 2.17 2.57
N LYS A 53 -10.30 3.01 1.94
CA LYS A 53 -11.21 3.98 2.58
C LYS A 53 -10.50 4.94 3.54
N THR A 54 -9.30 5.37 3.17
CA THR A 54 -8.52 6.33 3.97
C THR A 54 -7.95 7.44 3.10
N ASN A 55 -7.76 8.62 3.70
CA ASN A 55 -7.05 9.75 3.07
C ASN A 55 -5.61 9.86 3.56
N ASN A 56 -5.15 8.93 4.40
CA ASN A 56 -3.77 8.86 4.87
C ASN A 56 -2.86 8.37 3.75
N ILE A 57 -2.58 9.26 2.80
CA ILE A 57 -1.65 9.04 1.72
C ILE A 57 -0.64 10.17 1.66
N ASP A 58 0.62 9.79 1.51
CA ASP A 58 1.70 10.72 1.31
C ASP A 58 2.70 10.25 0.27
N HIS A 59 3.66 11.11 -0.07
CA HIS A 59 4.78 10.75 -0.93
C HIS A 59 6.10 11.29 -0.38
N CYS A 60 7.19 10.57 -0.63
CA CYS A 60 8.48 10.79 0.04
C CYS A 60 9.17 12.15 -0.20
N ALA A 61 8.73 12.96 -1.16
CA ALA A 61 9.29 14.31 -1.38
C ALA A 61 8.29 15.44 -1.03
N ARG A 62 7.26 15.14 -0.23
CA ARG A 62 6.42 16.19 0.35
C ARG A 62 7.18 16.82 1.52
N LEU A 63 7.63 18.06 1.31
CA LEU A 63 8.18 18.96 2.33
C LEU A 63 7.07 19.84 2.91
#